data_AF-A0A3D5Z4T6-F1
#
_entry.id   AF-A0A3D5Z4T6-F1
#
_cell.length_a   1.000
_cell.length_b   1.000
_cell.length_c   1.000
_cell.angle_alpha   90.00
_cell.angle_beta   90.00
_cell.angle_gamma   90.00
#
_symmetry.space_group_name_H-M   'P 1'
#
loop_
_entity.id
_entity.type
_entity.pdbx_description
1 polymer ?
#
loop_
_entity_poly.entity_id
_entity_poly.type
_entity_poly.pdbx_seq_one_letter_code
_entity_poly.pdbx_strand_id
1 'polypeptide(L)'
;MDSKNKLDTEVTVIDVAQYAKEGKVVPPGHHYNIMVDRQNLTVKQECMTGREILALAGKIPTERFQLNQRFKGGKVMKVGYDQKVCFTEPGIEKFMTIPLDQTEG
;
A
#
# COMPACT_ATOMS: atom_id res chain seq x y z
N MET A 1 5.79 34.81 -25.89
CA MET A 1 6.75 33.73 -26.25
C MET A 1 7.40 33.33 -24.94
N ASP A 2 7.10 32.23 -24.26
CA ASP A 2 6.32 31.06 -24.60
C ASP A 2 5.74 30.44 -23.33
N SER A 3 4.51 29.97 -23.51
CA SER A 3 3.72 29.08 -22.68
C SER A 3 4.52 27.92 -22.10
N LYS A 4 4.42 27.68 -20.78
CA LYS A 4 4.30 26.32 -20.22
C LYS A 4 3.28 26.30 -19.10
N ASN A 5 2.05 26.21 -19.56
CA ASN A 5 0.89 25.60 -18.91
C ASN A 5 1.32 24.33 -18.14
N LYS A 6 1.45 24.39 -16.82
CA LYS A 6 1.30 23.21 -15.98
C LYS A 6 -0.16 23.20 -15.59
N LEU A 7 -0.95 22.35 -16.27
CA LEU A 7 -2.19 21.87 -15.68
C LEU A 7 -1.77 21.22 -14.36
N ASP A 8 -2.04 21.90 -13.25
CA ASP A 8 -2.23 21.24 -11.98
C ASP A 8 -3.50 20.40 -12.14
N THR A 9 -3.34 19.23 -12.77
CA THR A 9 -4.38 18.22 -12.75
C THR A 9 -4.60 17.89 -11.29
N GLU A 10 -5.78 18.19 -10.75
CA GLU A 10 -6.17 17.76 -9.41
C GLU A 10 -5.99 16.24 -9.33
N VAL A 11 -4.89 15.81 -8.73
CA VAL A 11 -4.59 14.40 -8.56
C VAL A 11 -5.42 13.90 -7.38
N THR A 12 -6.54 13.25 -7.67
CA THR A 12 -7.35 12.60 -6.66
C THR A 12 -6.56 11.47 -5.99
N VAL A 13 -6.32 11.60 -4.68
CA VAL A 13 -5.70 10.57 -3.85
C VAL A 13 -6.81 9.84 -3.08
N ILE A 14 -6.92 8.54 -3.29
CA ILE A 14 -7.92 7.69 -2.65
C ILE A 14 -7.35 7.07 -1.38
N ASP A 15 -8.03 7.23 -0.26
CA ASP A 15 -7.72 6.48 0.96
C ASP A 15 -8.30 5.06 0.88
N VAL A 16 -7.42 4.08 0.69
CA VAL A 16 -7.79 2.67 0.52
C VAL A 16 -8.45 2.11 1.78
N ALA A 17 -7.95 2.49 2.95
CA ALA A 17 -8.45 2.01 4.24
C ALA A 17 -9.85 2.54 4.53
N GLN A 18 -10.13 3.80 4.16
CA GLN A 18 -11.47 4.38 4.28
C GLN A 18 -12.49 3.65 3.39
N TYR A 19 -12.13 3.35 2.14
CA TYR A 19 -12.99 2.58 1.25
C TYR A 19 -13.28 1.17 1.79
N ALA A 20 -12.26 0.49 2.33
CA ALA A 20 -12.42 -0.79 3.00
C ALA A 20 -13.39 -0.68 4.19
N LYS A 21 -13.21 0.32 5.07
CA LYS A 21 -14.10 0.57 6.21
C LYS A 21 -15.56 0.73 5.77
N GLU A 22 -15.79 1.52 4.73
CA GLU A 22 -17.13 1.75 4.14
C GLU A 22 -17.67 0.56 3.37
N GLY A 23 -16.85 -0.45 3.06
CA GLY A 23 -17.25 -1.59 2.21
C GLY A 23 -17.43 -1.21 0.74
N LYS A 24 -16.78 -0.14 0.29
CA LYS A 24 -16.79 0.31 -1.10
C LYS A 24 -15.63 -0.31 -1.89
N VAL A 25 -15.82 -0.37 -3.20
CA VAL A 25 -14.76 -0.75 -4.14
C VAL A 25 -13.89 0.47 -4.44
N VAL A 26 -12.57 0.32 -4.34
CA VAL A 26 -11.60 1.37 -4.65
C VAL A 26 -11.50 1.54 -6.18
N PRO A 27 -11.71 2.75 -6.74
CA PRO A 27 -11.63 2.94 -8.18
C PRO A 27 -10.19 2.85 -8.74
N PRO A 28 -10.01 2.31 -9.96
CA PRO A 28 -8.70 2.20 -10.64
C PRO A 28 -8.22 3.54 -11.20
N GLY A 29 -6.94 3.63 -11.59
CA GLY A 29 -6.38 4.79 -12.32
C GLY A 29 -6.15 6.06 -11.50
N HIS A 30 -6.04 5.94 -10.19
CA HIS A 30 -5.85 7.07 -9.27
C HIS A 30 -4.51 6.96 -8.53
N HIS A 31 -4.19 7.95 -7.69
CA HIS A 31 -3.20 7.76 -6.65
C HIS A 31 -3.86 7.16 -5.41
N TYR A 32 -3.11 6.37 -4.66
CA TYR A 32 -3.62 5.63 -3.51
C TYR A 32 -2.84 6.04 -2.27
N ASN A 33 -3.56 6.39 -1.21
CA ASN A 33 -3.01 6.46 0.13
C ASN A 33 -3.17 5.09 0.78
N ILE A 34 -2.06 4.40 1.00
CA ILE A 34 -2.00 3.09 1.65
C ILE A 34 -1.41 3.23 3.05
N MET A 35 -1.92 2.47 4.00
CA MET A 35 -1.36 2.39 5.34
C MET A 35 -0.37 1.23 5.43
N VAL A 36 0.88 1.51 5.81
CA VAL A 36 1.88 0.50 6.16
C VAL A 36 2.31 0.72 7.61
N ASP A 37 2.13 -0.27 8.46
CA ASP A 37 2.24 -0.19 9.92
C ASP A 37 1.31 0.89 10.52
N ARG A 38 1.84 2.11 10.68
CA ARG A 38 1.13 3.32 11.19
C ARG A 38 1.39 4.54 10.30
N GLN A 39 1.99 4.34 9.14
CA GLN A 39 2.37 5.39 8.20
C GLN A 39 1.47 5.35 6.99
N ASN A 40 0.98 6.52 6.58
CA ASN A 40 0.22 6.71 5.36
C ASN A 40 1.19 7.10 4.24
N LEU A 41 1.19 6.31 3.16
CA LEU A 41 2.10 6.47 2.02
C LEU A 41 1.27 6.64 0.75
N THR A 42 1.53 7.71 -0.01
CA THR A 42 0.88 7.95 -1.29
C THR A 42 1.66 7.30 -2.42
N VAL A 43 0.99 6.47 -3.22
CA VAL A 43 1.55 5.76 -4.36
C VAL A 43 0.78 6.09 -5.63
N LYS A 44 1.51 6.18 -6.75
CA LYS A 44 0.95 6.50 -8.07
C LYS A 44 0.51 5.27 -8.87
N GLN A 45 0.91 4.09 -8.41
CA GLN A 45 0.70 2.82 -9.08
C GLN A 45 -0.47 2.11 -8.42
N GLU A 46 -1.32 1.48 -9.24
CA GLU A 46 -2.45 0.70 -8.75
C GLU A 46 -2.03 -0.58 -8.03
N CYS A 47 -0.91 -1.16 -8.45
CA CYS A 47 -0.41 -2.39 -7.87
C CYS A 47 1.09 -2.30 -7.63
N MET A 48 1.56 -2.95 -6.58
CA MET A 48 2.97 -3.08 -6.24
C MET A 48 3.26 -4.50 -5.76
N THR A 49 4.50 -4.93 -5.89
CA THR A 49 5.00 -6.17 -5.30
C THR A 49 5.23 -5.99 -3.79
N GLY A 50 5.25 -7.10 -3.04
CA GLY A 50 5.57 -7.04 -1.62
C GLY A 50 6.93 -6.38 -1.32
N ARG A 51 7.92 -6.62 -2.18
CA ARG A 51 9.25 -6.01 -2.10
C ARG A 51 9.20 -4.49 -2.26
N GLU A 52 8.44 -4.00 -3.24
CA GLU A 52 8.29 -2.56 -3.47
C GLU A 52 7.55 -1.89 -2.31
N ILE A 53 6.54 -2.53 -1.73
CA ILE A 53 5.82 -2.00 -0.55
C ILE A 53 6.75 -1.92 0.67
N LEU A 54 7.56 -2.97 0.91
CA LEU A 54 8.55 -2.96 1.99
C LEU A 54 9.60 -1.85 1.80
N ALA A 55 10.13 -1.71 0.60
CA ALA A 55 11.10 -0.66 0.27
C ALA A 55 10.49 0.74 0.42
N LEU A 56 9.25 0.94 -0.03
CA LEU A 56 8.50 2.20 0.14
C LEU A 56 8.33 2.57 1.62
N ALA A 57 8.15 1.58 2.50
CA ALA A 57 8.06 1.77 3.94
C ALA A 57 9.45 1.84 4.64
N GLY A 58 10.54 1.98 3.88
CA GLY A 58 11.90 2.08 4.41
C GLY A 58 12.47 0.79 5.00
N LYS A 59 11.85 -0.37 4.73
CA LYS A 59 12.28 -1.68 5.25
C LYS A 59 13.35 -2.27 4.34
N ILE A 60 14.58 -1.81 4.50
CA ILE A 60 15.74 -2.23 3.71
C ILE A 60 16.82 -2.79 4.66
N PRO A 61 17.41 -3.97 4.40
CA PRO A 61 17.10 -4.89 3.30
C PRO A 61 15.74 -5.57 3.49
N THR A 62 14.98 -5.70 2.39
CA THR A 62 13.58 -6.19 2.40
C THR A 62 13.45 -7.62 2.94
N GLU A 63 14.48 -8.45 2.75
CA GLU A 63 14.54 -9.85 3.14
C GLU A 63 14.53 -10.07 4.65
N ARG A 64 14.77 -9.02 5.43
CA ARG A 64 14.68 -9.05 6.91
C ARG A 64 13.26 -8.82 7.43
N PHE A 65 12.29 -8.62 6.54
CA PHE A 65 10.93 -8.27 6.93
C PHE A 65 9.91 -9.10 6.17
N GLN A 66 8.94 -9.64 6.90
CA GLN A 66 7.71 -10.18 6.31
C GLN A 66 6.68 -9.06 6.14
N LEU A 67 6.00 -9.07 4.99
CA LEU A 67 4.83 -8.22 4.74
C LEU A 67 3.54 -9.03 4.94
N ASN A 68 2.60 -8.47 5.68
CA ASN A 68 1.25 -8.98 5.84
C ASN A 68 0.24 -7.93 5.39
N GLN A 69 -0.80 -8.36 4.67
CA GLN A 69 -1.94 -7.55 4.27
C GLN A 69 -3.12 -7.89 5.17
N ARG A 70 -3.70 -6.87 5.81
CA ARG A 70 -4.90 -6.99 6.64
C ARG A 70 -6.11 -6.49 5.87
N PHE A 71 -7.17 -7.28 5.90
CA PHE A 71 -8.45 -6.98 5.30
C PHE A 71 -9.52 -6.69 6.35
N LYS A 72 -10.59 -6.02 5.92
CA LYS A 72 -11.82 -5.84 6.68
C LYS A 72 -12.31 -7.19 7.20
N GLY A 73 -12.77 -7.21 8.46
CA GLY A 73 -13.19 -8.44 9.13
C GLY A 73 -12.05 -9.22 9.77
N GLY A 74 -10.83 -8.67 9.78
CA GLY A 74 -9.71 -9.19 10.56
C GLY A 74 -8.89 -10.29 9.86
N LYS A 75 -9.22 -10.64 8.61
CA LYS A 75 -8.41 -11.58 7.82
C LYS A 75 -7.03 -10.97 7.55
N VAL A 76 -5.98 -11.73 7.84
CA VAL A 76 -4.59 -11.34 7.57
C VAL A 76 -3.96 -12.38 6.65
N MET A 77 -3.30 -11.92 5.59
CA MET A 77 -2.63 -12.76 4.60
C MET A 77 -1.16 -12.33 4.49
N LYS A 78 -0.24 -13.30 4.41
CA LYS A 78 1.15 -13.02 4.05
C LYS A 78 1.23 -12.62 2.59
N VAL A 79 2.03 -11.60 2.29
CA VAL A 79 2.35 -11.18 0.92
C VAL A 79 3.79 -11.57 0.62
N GLY A 80 4.00 -12.37 -0.43
CA GLY A 80 5.35 -12.73 -0.90
C GLY A 80 6.08 -11.53 -1.50
N TYR A 81 7.42 -11.59 -1.56
CA TYR A 81 8.23 -10.48 -2.09
C TYR A 81 7.88 -10.13 -3.53
N ASP A 82 7.67 -11.14 -4.38
CA ASP A 82 7.32 -10.95 -5.80
C ASP A 82 5.81 -11.06 -6.06
N GLN A 83 5.02 -11.25 -4.99
CA GLN A 83 3.58 -11.25 -5.10
C GLN A 83 3.09 -9.84 -5.38
N LYS A 84 2.38 -9.66 -6.50
CA LYS A 84 1.71 -8.43 -6.86
C LYS A 84 0.42 -8.27 -6.04
N VAL A 85 0.23 -7.10 -5.45
CA VAL A 85 -0.99 -6.69 -4.73
C VAL A 85 -1.53 -5.45 -5.40
N CYS A 86 -2.83 -5.41 -5.67
CA CYS A 86 -3.50 -4.25 -6.25
C CYS A 86 -4.33 -3.54 -5.18
N PHE A 87 -4.17 -2.22 -5.06
CA PHE A 87 -4.86 -1.39 -4.07
C PHE A 87 -6.35 -1.21 -4.36
N THR A 88 -6.79 -1.65 -5.55
CA THR A 88 -8.19 -1.77 -5.96
C THR A 88 -8.86 -3.02 -5.41
N GLU A 89 -8.11 -3.98 -4.85
CA GLU A 89 -8.69 -5.14 -4.19
C GLU A 89 -9.58 -4.70 -3.01
N PRO A 90 -10.80 -5.22 -2.91
CA PRO A 90 -11.75 -4.77 -1.91
C PRO A 90 -11.30 -5.15 -0.50
N GLY A 91 -11.47 -4.22 0.43
CA GLY A 91 -11.36 -4.49 1.85
C GLY A 91 -9.95 -4.40 2.42
N ILE A 92 -8.94 -3.92 1.69
CA ILE A 92 -7.60 -3.67 2.24
C ILE A 92 -7.66 -2.58 3.32
N GLU A 93 -7.34 -2.92 4.56
CA GLU A 93 -7.26 -1.95 5.66
C GLU A 93 -5.85 -1.37 5.79
N LYS A 94 -4.83 -2.23 5.76
CA LYS A 94 -3.42 -1.85 5.91
C LYS A 94 -2.48 -2.99 5.60
N PHE A 95 -1.22 -2.64 5.43
CA PHE A 95 -0.09 -3.56 5.46
C PHE A 95 0.63 -3.49 6.80
N MET A 96 1.26 -4.58 7.21
CA MET A 96 1.99 -4.70 8.46
C MET A 96 3.32 -5.40 8.19
N THR A 97 4.38 -4.93 8.83
CA THR A 97 5.73 -5.49 8.69
C THR A 97 6.14 -6.22 9.97
N ILE A 98 6.80 -7.36 9.82
CA ILE A 98 7.33 -8.15 10.95
C ILE A 98 8.82 -8.39 10.68
N PRO A 99 9.74 -7.96 11.57
CA PRO A 99 11.15 -8.33 11.47
C PRO A 99 11.33 -9.84 11.59
N LEU A 100 12.12 -10.45 10.71
CA LEU A 100 12.39 -11.89 10.69
C LEU A 100 13.53 -12.30 11.64
N ASP A 101 14.41 -11.37 12.00
CA ASP A 101 15.57 -11.61 12.88
C ASP A 101 15.21 -11.62 14.38
N GLN A 102 13.93 -11.63 14.75
CA GLN A 102 13.52 -11.73 16.15
C GLN A 102 13.44 -13.20 16.58
N THR A 103 14.58 -13.76 17.01
CA THR A 103 14.54 -14.78 18.07
C THR A 103 14.27 -14.06 19.38
N GLU A 104 13.05 -14.16 19.89
CA GLU A 104 12.81 -13.94 21.31
C GLU A 104 13.62 -15.01 22.06
N GLY A 105 14.61 -14.56 22.83
CA GLY A 105 15.29 -15.36 23.84
C GLY A 105 14.67 -15.09 25.20
#